data_AF-A0A672JKT6-F1
#
_entry.id   AF-A0A672JKT6-F1
#
_cell.length_a   1.000
_cell.length_b   1.000
_cell.length_c   1.000
_cell.angle_alpha   90.00
_cell.angle_beta   90.00
_cell.angle_gamma   90.00
#
_symmetry.space_group_name_H-M   'P 1'
#
loop_
_entity.id
_entity.type
_entity.pdbx_description
1 polymer ?
#
loop_
_entity_poly.entity_id
_entity_poly.type
_entity_poly.pdbx_seq_one_letter_code
_entity_poly.pdbx_strand_id
1 'polypeptide(L)'
;KKKKKSQTNELIEKLQLFSVYGLESLANLVSTVEETPDPIPTTIKGTIPSWINGSFLRNGPGKFEFGEDRYTHWFDGMAMMHRFHICEGNVTYSSRFLRSDSYVQNSEKNRIVVSEFGTFASPDPCKNIFERFFSRFQIPSIMYFFLSTKREHKSILVRVSL
;
A
#
# COMPACT_ATOMS: atom_id res chain seq x y z
N LYS A 1 41.52 3.21 -12.11
CA LYS A 1 40.47 3.38 -13.16
C LYS A 1 40.04 2.08 -13.90
N LYS A 2 40.56 0.88 -13.57
CA LYS A 2 40.25 -0.38 -14.32
C LYS A 2 39.17 -1.30 -13.71
N LYS A 3 38.70 -1.10 -12.47
CA LYS A 3 37.72 -2.01 -11.80
C LYS A 3 36.25 -1.79 -12.21
N LYS A 4 35.83 -0.58 -12.61
CA LYS A 4 34.42 -0.27 -12.95
C LYS A 4 33.92 -0.93 -14.25
N LYS A 5 34.81 -1.24 -15.20
CA LYS A 5 34.47 -1.74 -16.54
C LYS A 5 34.04 -3.23 -16.54
N SER A 6 34.50 -3.99 -15.54
CA SER A 6 34.18 -5.43 -15.39
C SER A 6 32.75 -5.65 -14.92
N GLN A 7 32.28 -4.84 -13.96
CA GLN A 7 30.95 -4.95 -13.36
C GLN A 7 29.85 -4.53 -14.33
N THR A 8 30.10 -3.51 -15.16
CA THR A 8 29.17 -3.10 -16.22
C THR A 8 28.98 -4.17 -17.28
N ASN A 9 30.03 -4.92 -17.64
CA ASN A 9 29.92 -5.97 -18.64
C ASN A 9 29.15 -7.18 -18.11
N GLU A 10 29.32 -7.50 -16.81
CA GLU A 10 28.56 -8.57 -16.15
C GLU A 10 27.06 -8.23 -16.02
N LEU A 11 26.73 -6.95 -15.81
CA LEU A 11 25.34 -6.47 -15.81
C LEU A 11 24.72 -6.53 -17.21
N ILE A 12 25.50 -6.20 -18.24
CA ILE A 12 25.07 -6.28 -19.65
C ILE A 12 24.80 -7.73 -20.05
N GLU A 13 25.68 -8.67 -19.66
CA GLU A 13 25.46 -10.10 -19.91
C GLU A 13 24.22 -10.62 -19.16
N LYS A 14 23.99 -10.22 -17.91
CA LYS A 14 22.78 -10.58 -17.16
C LYS A 14 21.52 -10.01 -17.83
N LEU A 15 21.55 -8.75 -18.28
CA LEU A 15 20.44 -8.12 -19.00
C LEU A 15 20.15 -8.82 -20.34
N GLN A 16 21.19 -9.20 -21.08
CA GLN A 16 21.05 -10.02 -22.30
C GLN A 16 20.48 -11.41 -21.97
N LEU A 17 20.92 -12.02 -20.88
CA LEU A 17 20.43 -13.31 -20.42
C LEU A 17 18.92 -13.27 -20.07
N PHE A 18 18.48 -12.25 -19.31
CA PHE A 18 17.05 -12.04 -19.01
C PHE A 18 16.22 -11.83 -20.28
N SER A 19 16.75 -11.09 -21.25
CA SER A 19 16.09 -10.88 -22.54
C SER A 19 16.02 -12.15 -23.39
N VAL A 20 17.04 -13.02 -23.34
CA VAL A 20 17.09 -14.29 -24.09
C VAL A 20 16.12 -15.33 -23.53
N TYR A 21 15.86 -15.31 -22.21
CA TYR A 21 14.86 -16.20 -21.59
C TYR A 21 13.42 -15.72 -21.73
N GLY A 22 13.17 -14.59 -22.40
CA GLY A 22 11.80 -14.07 -22.61
C GLY A 22 11.08 -13.75 -21.30
N LEU A 23 11.81 -13.57 -20.20
CA LEU A 23 11.23 -13.24 -18.91
C LEU A 23 10.80 -11.78 -18.95
N GLU A 24 9.48 -11.56 -18.98
CA GLU A 24 8.93 -10.22 -18.80
C GLU A 24 9.47 -9.62 -17.50
N SER A 25 9.84 -8.33 -17.56
CA SER A 25 10.40 -7.65 -16.40
C SER A 25 9.35 -7.57 -15.29
N LEU A 26 9.69 -8.11 -14.11
CA LEU A 26 8.87 -7.96 -12.90
C LEU A 26 8.67 -6.50 -12.48
N ALA A 27 9.45 -5.57 -13.03
CA ALA A 27 9.29 -4.14 -12.80
C ALA A 27 7.88 -3.64 -13.11
N ASN A 28 7.19 -4.25 -14.09
CA ASN A 28 5.82 -3.88 -14.45
C ASN A 28 4.78 -4.30 -13.39
N LEU A 29 5.12 -5.23 -12.50
CA LEU A 29 4.25 -5.62 -11.38
C LEU A 29 4.35 -4.65 -10.20
N VAL A 30 5.40 -3.83 -10.17
CA VAL A 30 5.71 -2.88 -9.09
C VAL A 30 5.75 -1.44 -9.62
N SER A 31 4.86 -1.14 -10.56
CA SER A 31 4.67 0.20 -11.12
C SER A 31 3.30 0.77 -10.76
N THR A 32 3.21 2.10 -10.73
CA THR A 32 1.93 2.77 -10.47
C THR A 32 0.99 2.58 -11.65
N VAL A 33 -0.26 2.30 -11.33
CA VAL A 33 -1.35 2.18 -12.30
C VAL A 33 -2.50 3.10 -11.90
N GLU A 34 -3.22 3.60 -12.89
CA GLU A 34 -4.41 4.40 -12.67
C GLU A 34 -5.60 3.54 -12.23
N GLU A 35 -6.52 4.14 -11.49
CA GLU A 35 -7.78 3.49 -11.14
C GLU A 35 -8.66 3.31 -12.39
N THR A 36 -9.48 2.27 -12.39
CA THR A 36 -10.54 2.06 -13.38
C THR A 36 -11.86 1.88 -12.64
N PRO A 37 -12.47 2.97 -12.13
CA PRO A 37 -13.65 2.88 -11.27
C PRO A 37 -14.87 2.37 -12.05
N ASP A 38 -14.98 2.74 -13.33
CA ASP A 38 -16.04 2.30 -14.22
C ASP A 38 -15.72 0.91 -14.78
N PRO A 39 -16.63 -0.08 -14.69
CA PRO A 39 -16.36 -1.42 -15.19
C PRO A 39 -16.11 -1.44 -16.70
N ILE A 40 -14.97 -2.01 -17.09
CA ILE A 40 -14.61 -2.21 -18.51
C ILE A 40 -14.85 -3.68 -18.92
N PRO A 41 -15.30 -3.94 -20.16
CA PRO A 41 -15.42 -5.30 -20.67
C PRO A 41 -14.04 -5.94 -20.86
N THR A 42 -13.97 -7.27 -20.78
CA THR A 42 -12.74 -8.03 -20.96
C THR A 42 -12.86 -9.01 -22.13
N THR A 43 -11.73 -9.35 -22.75
CA THR A 43 -11.68 -10.34 -23.84
C THR A 43 -11.59 -11.75 -23.26
N ILE A 44 -12.64 -12.54 -23.46
CA ILE A 44 -12.73 -13.92 -22.97
C ILE A 44 -12.16 -14.87 -24.02
N LYS A 45 -11.25 -15.76 -23.61
CA LYS A 45 -10.78 -16.90 -24.41
C LYS A 45 -11.29 -18.19 -23.78
N GLY A 46 -12.02 -19.00 -24.55
CA GLY A 46 -12.70 -20.21 -24.05
C GLY A 46 -14.11 -19.91 -23.51
N THR A 47 -14.62 -20.80 -22.66
CA THR A 47 -16.00 -20.73 -22.14
C THR A 47 -16.00 -20.66 -20.63
N ILE A 48 -16.74 -19.69 -20.07
CA ILE A 48 -16.93 -19.57 -18.63
C ILE A 48 -18.03 -20.55 -18.19
N PRO A 49 -17.77 -21.42 -17.20
CA PRO A 49 -18.80 -22.32 -16.69
C PRO A 49 -20.01 -21.57 -16.14
N SER A 50 -21.22 -22.04 -16.48
CA SER A 50 -22.49 -21.37 -16.13
C SER A 50 -22.75 -21.25 -14.63
N TRP A 51 -22.12 -22.10 -13.82
CA TRP A 51 -22.22 -22.06 -12.36
C TRP A 51 -21.35 -20.98 -11.71
N ILE A 52 -20.47 -20.30 -12.46
CA ILE A 52 -19.68 -19.17 -11.94
C ILE A 52 -20.46 -17.88 -12.16
N ASN A 53 -20.97 -17.31 -11.06
CA ASN A 53 -21.58 -15.99 -11.04
C ASN A 53 -21.19 -15.27 -9.75
N GLY A 54 -20.63 -14.07 -9.86
CA GLY A 54 -20.19 -13.30 -8.70
C GLY A 54 -19.02 -12.36 -8.99
N SER A 55 -18.29 -11.99 -7.94
CA SER A 55 -17.12 -11.11 -8.05
C SER A 55 -15.90 -11.75 -7.44
N PHE A 56 -14.83 -11.82 -8.23
CA PHE A 56 -13.49 -12.16 -7.76
C PHE A 56 -12.76 -10.87 -7.40
N LEU A 57 -12.36 -10.75 -6.13
CA LEU A 57 -11.66 -9.59 -5.59
C LEU A 57 -10.21 -9.96 -5.27
N ARG A 58 -9.27 -9.11 -5.67
CA ARG A 58 -7.87 -9.17 -5.22
C ARG A 58 -7.43 -7.82 -4.70
N ASN A 59 -6.58 -7.84 -3.67
CA ASN A 59 -5.86 -6.68 -3.20
C ASN A 59 -4.40 -6.78 -3.65
N GLY A 60 -3.78 -5.64 -3.95
CA GLY A 60 -2.36 -5.53 -4.27
C GLY A 60 -1.89 -4.08 -4.22
N PRO A 61 -0.57 -3.84 -4.19
CA PRO A 61 -0.05 -2.49 -4.32
C PRO A 61 -0.30 -1.97 -5.75
N GLY A 62 -0.81 -0.75 -5.88
CA GLY A 62 -1.10 -0.14 -7.19
C GLY A 62 -0.54 1.27 -7.38
N LYS A 63 0.03 1.87 -6.32
CA LYS A 63 0.65 3.20 -6.38
C LYS A 63 1.94 3.23 -5.58
N PHE A 64 3.04 3.53 -6.27
CA PHE A 64 4.40 3.47 -5.78
C PHE A 64 5.07 4.85 -5.66
N GLU A 65 4.33 5.93 -5.96
CA GLU A 65 4.84 7.30 -5.88
C GLU A 65 3.77 8.32 -5.50
N PHE A 66 4.20 9.41 -4.86
CA PHE A 66 3.42 10.63 -4.62
C PHE A 66 4.32 11.84 -4.88
N GLY A 67 3.96 12.67 -5.86
CA GLY A 67 4.84 13.75 -6.32
C GLY A 67 6.21 13.23 -6.76
N GLU A 68 7.27 13.76 -6.17
CA GLU A 68 8.66 13.35 -6.41
C GLU A 68 9.10 12.16 -5.53
N ASP A 69 8.33 11.84 -4.47
CA ASP A 69 8.67 10.79 -3.53
C ASP A 69 8.23 9.42 -4.08
N ARG A 70 9.10 8.41 -3.94
CA ARG A 70 8.86 7.04 -4.38
C ARG A 70 9.08 6.04 -3.24
N TYR A 71 8.22 5.04 -3.18
CA TYR A 71 8.42 3.89 -2.30
C TYR A 71 9.61 3.05 -2.77
N THR A 72 10.43 2.61 -1.83
CA THR A 72 11.65 1.83 -2.13
C THR A 72 11.43 0.32 -2.03
N HIS A 73 10.31 -0.08 -1.43
CA HIS A 73 9.96 -1.46 -1.18
C HIS A 73 8.60 -1.81 -1.80
N TRP A 74 8.53 -2.95 -2.47
CA TRP A 74 7.35 -3.42 -3.18
C TRP A 74 6.08 -3.61 -2.32
N PHE A 75 6.21 -3.75 -0.99
CA PHE A 75 5.06 -3.87 -0.07
C PHE A 75 4.57 -2.52 0.48
N ASP A 76 5.27 -1.42 0.17
CA ASP A 76 4.89 -0.09 0.65
C ASP A 76 3.95 0.63 -0.33
N GLY A 77 3.75 0.07 -1.53
CA GLY A 77 2.81 0.62 -2.49
C GLY A 77 1.38 0.65 -1.95
N MET A 78 0.64 1.71 -2.25
CA MET A 78 -0.72 1.87 -1.72
C MET A 78 -1.67 0.81 -2.27
N ALA A 79 -2.51 0.30 -1.40
CA ALA A 79 -3.43 -0.79 -1.70
C ALA A 79 -4.50 -0.40 -2.73
N MET A 80 -4.60 -1.20 -3.79
CA MET A 80 -5.62 -1.17 -4.82
C MET A 80 -6.43 -2.46 -4.79
N MET A 81 -7.74 -2.31 -4.77
CA MET A 81 -8.69 -3.40 -4.96
C MET A 81 -8.98 -3.58 -6.44
N HIS A 82 -8.85 -4.80 -6.92
CA HIS A 82 -9.21 -5.24 -8.26
C HIS A 82 -10.45 -6.12 -8.19
N ARG A 83 -11.39 -5.91 -9.11
CA ARG A 83 -12.63 -6.68 -9.21
C ARG A 83 -12.83 -7.20 -10.61
N PHE A 84 -12.99 -8.52 -10.71
CA PHE A 84 -13.52 -9.20 -11.89
C PHE A 84 -14.94 -9.65 -11.59
N HIS A 85 -15.93 -9.01 -12.21
CA HIS A 85 -17.33 -9.36 -12.03
C HIS A 85 -17.79 -10.25 -13.19
N ILE A 86 -18.26 -11.45 -12.84
CA ILE A 86 -18.64 -12.50 -13.76
C ILE A 86 -20.15 -12.68 -13.67
N CYS A 87 -20.86 -12.47 -14.77
CA CYS A 87 -22.30 -12.64 -14.84
C CYS A 87 -22.68 -13.12 -16.25
N GLU A 88 -23.47 -14.19 -16.35
CA GLU A 88 -24.00 -14.70 -17.63
C GLU A 88 -22.92 -14.95 -18.70
N GLY A 89 -21.76 -15.47 -18.29
CA GLY A 89 -20.64 -15.72 -19.19
C GLY A 89 -19.88 -14.47 -19.65
N ASN A 90 -20.24 -13.28 -19.15
CA ASN A 90 -19.50 -12.03 -19.38
C ASN A 90 -18.62 -11.70 -18.17
N VAL A 91 -17.50 -11.00 -18.42
CA VAL A 91 -16.58 -10.54 -17.37
C VAL A 91 -16.25 -9.08 -17.56
N THR A 92 -16.44 -8.30 -16.49
CA THR A 92 -15.99 -6.90 -16.42
C THR A 92 -14.90 -6.72 -15.37
N TYR A 93 -13.98 -5.80 -15.63
CA TYR A 93 -12.90 -5.42 -14.74
C TYR A 93 -13.12 -4.01 -14.18
N SER A 94 -12.82 -3.80 -12.91
CA SER A 94 -12.75 -2.47 -12.28
C SER A 94 -11.70 -2.47 -11.18
N SER A 95 -11.11 -1.30 -10.89
CA SER A 95 -10.15 -1.13 -9.81
C SER A 95 -10.29 0.20 -9.10
N ARG A 96 -10.03 0.20 -7.78
CA ARG A 96 -10.03 1.41 -6.93
C ARG A 96 -9.00 1.29 -5.82
N PHE A 97 -8.29 2.36 -5.52
CA PHE A 97 -7.45 2.49 -4.33
C PHE A 97 -8.32 2.46 -3.08
N LEU A 98 -7.81 1.75 -2.07
CA LEU A 98 -8.32 1.84 -0.71
C LEU A 98 -7.98 3.23 -0.19
N ARG A 99 -9.01 3.95 0.27
CA ARG A 99 -8.87 5.29 0.85
C ARG A 99 -8.46 5.18 2.32
N SER A 100 -7.30 4.59 2.56
CA SER A 100 -6.68 4.53 3.89
C SER A 100 -6.18 5.90 4.33
N ASP A 101 -5.94 6.07 5.63
CA ASP A 101 -5.41 7.32 6.18
C ASP A 101 -4.05 7.67 5.55
N SER A 102 -3.18 6.68 5.28
CA SER A 102 -1.92 6.89 4.55
C SER A 102 -2.17 7.40 3.13
N TYR A 103 -3.08 6.77 2.39
CA TYR A 103 -3.39 7.17 1.01
C TYR A 103 -3.94 8.60 0.96
N VAL A 104 -4.89 8.93 1.83
CA VAL A 104 -5.51 10.26 1.88
C VAL A 104 -4.48 11.32 2.23
N GLN A 105 -3.71 11.13 3.30
CA GLN A 105 -2.68 12.10 3.72
C GLN A 105 -1.59 12.30 2.67
N ASN A 106 -1.11 11.22 2.04
CA ASN A 106 -0.09 11.30 1.01
C ASN A 106 -0.63 11.94 -0.27
N SER A 107 -1.89 11.67 -0.63
CA SER A 107 -2.56 12.28 -1.78
C SER A 107 -2.83 13.77 -1.58
N GLU A 108 -3.27 14.19 -0.39
CA GLU A 108 -3.53 15.60 -0.07
C GLU A 108 -2.27 16.45 -0.12
N LYS A 109 -1.15 15.89 0.36
CA LYS A 109 0.14 16.58 0.41
C LYS A 109 1.03 16.35 -0.82
N ASN A 110 0.58 15.50 -1.74
CA ASN A 110 1.33 15.05 -2.91
C ASN A 110 2.79 14.63 -2.60
N ARG A 111 3.00 13.95 -1.47
CA ARG A 111 4.31 13.46 -0.99
C ARG A 111 4.12 12.36 0.06
N ILE A 112 5.14 11.55 0.32
CA ILE A 112 5.06 10.46 1.32
C ILE A 112 5.25 11.06 2.72
N VAL A 113 4.16 11.21 3.48
CA VAL A 113 4.16 11.75 4.86
C VAL A 113 3.92 10.72 5.94
N VAL A 114 3.46 9.53 5.57
CA VAL A 114 3.31 8.38 6.47
C VAL A 114 4.39 7.36 6.14
N SER A 115 5.16 6.95 7.16
CA SER A 115 6.19 5.92 7.01
C SER A 115 5.55 4.55 6.87
N GLU A 116 6.01 3.77 5.91
CA GLU A 116 5.58 2.39 5.68
C GLU A 116 6.73 1.42 6.04
N PHE A 117 6.62 0.13 5.67
CA PHE A 117 7.55 -0.91 6.11
C PHE A 117 9.02 -0.66 5.71
N GLY A 118 9.28 -0.30 4.45
CA GLY A 118 10.62 -0.07 3.92
C GLY A 118 10.97 1.39 3.60
N THR A 119 9.98 2.27 3.65
CA THR A 119 10.10 3.68 3.23
C THR A 119 9.75 4.60 4.39
N PHE A 120 10.77 5.24 4.95
CA PHE A 120 10.59 6.26 5.98
C PHE A 120 10.12 7.56 5.35
N ALA A 121 9.01 8.11 5.84
CA ALA A 121 8.51 9.40 5.38
C ALA A 121 9.44 10.54 5.80
N SER A 122 9.56 11.54 4.93
CA SER A 122 10.25 12.78 5.28
C SER A 122 9.34 13.62 6.19
N PRO A 123 9.71 13.81 7.47
CA PRO A 123 8.79 14.39 8.43
C PRO A 123 8.49 15.85 8.08
N ASP A 124 7.22 16.22 8.24
CA ASP A 124 6.76 17.59 8.03
C ASP A 124 7.46 18.55 9.02
N PRO A 125 8.22 19.56 8.55
CA PRO A 125 8.95 20.47 9.42
C PRO A 125 8.02 21.12 10.46
N CYS A 126 6.80 21.45 10.05
CA CYS A 126 5.82 22.12 10.90
C CYS A 126 5.25 21.18 11.98
N LYS A 127 5.07 19.88 11.69
CA LYS A 127 4.62 18.92 12.71
C LYS A 127 5.70 18.68 13.77
N ASN A 128 6.96 18.58 13.36
CA ASN A 128 8.08 18.44 14.30
C ASN A 128 8.25 19.65 15.22
N ILE A 129 8.02 20.86 14.72
CA ILE A 129 8.17 22.08 15.55
C ILE A 129 7.05 22.16 16.60
N PHE A 130 5.79 21.91 16.21
CA PHE A 130 4.66 21.94 17.14
C PHE A 130 4.65 20.75 18.12
N GLU A 131 4.94 19.52 17.68
CA GLU A 131 5.04 18.37 18.60
C GLU A 131 6.18 18.52 19.61
N ARG A 132 7.34 19.05 19.20
CA ARG A 132 8.44 19.35 20.13
C ARG A 132 8.07 20.44 21.12
N PHE A 133 7.21 21.39 20.74
CA PHE A 133 6.73 22.42 21.65
C PHE A 133 5.68 21.88 22.65
N PHE A 134 4.75 21.04 22.18
CA PHE A 134 3.71 20.43 23.03
C PHE A 134 4.21 19.29 23.93
N SER A 135 5.29 18.59 23.55
CA SER A 135 5.92 17.59 24.44
C SER A 135 6.57 18.20 25.69
N ARG A 136 6.75 19.53 25.74
CA ARG A 136 7.27 20.26 26.90
C ARG A 136 6.23 20.53 27.99
N PHE A 137 4.94 20.24 27.76
CA PHE A 137 3.85 20.63 28.66
C PHE A 137 3.04 19.49 29.29
N GLN A 138 3.51 18.23 29.18
CA GLN A 138 2.97 17.14 30.00
C GLN A 138 3.80 16.95 31.28
N ILE A 139 3.41 17.67 32.33
CA ILE A 139 3.78 17.34 33.72
C ILE A 139 2.90 16.16 34.14
N PRO A 140 3.44 15.06 34.69
CA PRO A 140 2.63 13.89 35.01
C PRO A 140 1.75 14.20 36.22
N SER A 141 0.46 14.42 35.97
CA SER A 141 -0.54 14.21 37.01
C SER A 141 -0.86 12.72 37.01
N ILE A 142 -0.44 12.04 38.07
CA ILE A 142 -0.92 10.70 38.42
C ILE A 142 -2.44 10.69 38.26
N MET A 143 -2.95 9.89 37.32
CA MET A 143 -4.38 9.65 37.20
C MET A 143 -4.65 8.23 36.73
N TYR A 144 -5.39 7.53 37.58
CA TYR A 144 -5.97 6.22 37.36
C TYR A 144 -6.84 6.20 36.09
N PHE A 145 -6.69 5.16 35.27
CA PHE A 145 -7.57 4.90 34.13
C PHE A 145 -8.90 4.35 34.63
N PHE A 146 -9.99 5.09 34.41
CA PHE A 146 -11.36 4.59 34.49
C PHE A 146 -11.86 4.34 33.06
N LEU A 147 -11.94 3.08 32.64
CA LEU A 147 -12.56 2.71 31.38
C LEU A 147 -14.01 2.30 31.64
N SER A 148 -14.96 3.15 31.26
CA SER A 148 -16.38 2.82 31.20
C SER A 148 -16.68 2.12 29.88
N THR A 149 -16.95 0.81 29.92
CA THR A 149 -17.48 0.06 28.76
C THR A 149 -19.01 0.02 28.85
N LYS A 150 -19.69 0.45 27.78
CA LYS A 150 -21.15 0.44 27.66
C LYS A 150 -21.61 -0.78 26.87
N ARG A 151 -21.68 -1.94 27.52
CA ARG A 151 -22.76 -2.94 27.34
C ARG A 151 -22.57 -4.10 28.32
N GLU A 152 -23.63 -4.29 29.11
CA GLU A 152 -23.91 -5.38 30.04
C GLU A 152 -23.25 -5.29 31.43
N HIS A 153 -24.10 -5.04 32.42
CA HIS A 153 -23.85 -4.81 33.84
C HIS A 153 -23.11 -5.96 34.54
N LYS A 154 -21.77 -6.04 34.49
CA LYS A 154 -20.94 -6.71 35.52
C LYS A 154 -19.54 -6.07 35.58
N SER A 155 -19.24 -5.35 36.67
CA SER A 155 -17.91 -4.76 36.92
C SER A 155 -17.05 -5.75 37.70
N ILE A 156 -15.96 -6.24 37.10
CA ILE A 156 -14.94 -7.04 37.77
C ILE A 156 -13.73 -6.13 38.03
N LEU A 157 -13.34 -6.02 39.30
CA LEU A 157 -12.16 -5.26 39.73
C LEU A 157 -10.96 -6.22 39.79
N VAL A 158 -9.99 -6.04 38.91
CA VAL A 158 -8.71 -6.78 38.96
C VAL A 158 -7.63 -5.86 39.49
N ARG A 159 -7.03 -6.25 40.63
CA ARG A 159 -5.89 -5.58 41.24
C ARG A 159 -4.63 -6.36 40.88
N VAL A 160 -3.76 -5.77 40.05
CA VAL A 160 -2.39 -6.27 39.88
C VAL A 160 -1.49 -5.38 40.74
N SER A 161 -0.81 -5.99 41.70
CA SER A 161 0.25 -5.35 42.48
C SER A 161 1.59 -5.88 41.95
N LEU A 162 2.32 -4.96 41.30
CA LEU A 162 3.72 -4.97 40.84
C LEU A 162 4.31 -6.32 40.39
#